data_AF-A0A382TPA2-F1
#
_entry.id   AF-A0A382TPA2-F1
#
_cell.length_a   1.000
_cell.length_b   1.000
_cell.length_c   1.000
_cell.angle_alpha   90.00
_cell.angle_beta   90.00
_cell.angle_gamma   90.00
#
_symmetry.space_group_name_H-M   'P 1'
#
loop_
_entity.id
_entity.type
_entity.pdbx_description
1 polymer ?
#
loop_
_entity_poly.entity_id
_entity_poly.type
_entity_poly.pdbx_seq_one_letter_code
_entity_poly.pdbx_strand_id
1 'polypeptide(L)'
;ALNIVFSSSDWINFFKEQLKILCEEKIKDKELLEQAEIEIKEIVNFCKYKLAGLFDIDADLSPISEKFNFDILSWLDSDHEKPLSDYRAKTPISCQFEYDQEQLQTRKDQFSRYGNDVNALSKIVTRISSLESQFRQIRKNDDSIRGIYNYTQGSMTKYTLAN
;
A
#
# COMPACT_ATOMS: atom_id res chain seq x y z
N ALA A 1 23.81 -5.14 4.58
CA ALA A 1 22.86 -4.20 3.98
C ALA A 1 21.46 -4.64 4.36
N LEU A 2 20.64 -3.79 5.00
CA LEU A 2 19.22 -4.11 5.16
C LEU A 2 18.60 -4.12 3.76
N ASN A 3 17.89 -5.20 3.43
CA ASN A 3 17.16 -5.29 2.17
C ASN A 3 16.03 -4.25 2.18
N ILE A 4 15.80 -3.58 1.04
CA ILE A 4 14.80 -2.52 0.86
C ILE A 4 13.40 -2.94 1.33
N VAL A 5 13.12 -4.25 1.25
CA VAL A 5 11.88 -4.88 1.71
C VAL A 5 11.67 -4.74 3.22
N PHE A 6 12.72 -4.93 4.03
CA PHE A 6 12.65 -4.79 5.50
C PHE A 6 12.58 -3.34 5.96
N SER A 7 12.94 -2.40 5.08
CA SER A 7 12.93 -0.96 5.36
C SER A 7 11.72 -0.26 4.74
N SER A 8 10.66 -0.99 4.35
CA SER A 8 9.44 -0.39 3.78
C SER A 8 8.85 0.70 4.68
N SER A 9 8.80 0.44 5.99
CA SER A 9 8.36 1.44 6.98
C SER A 9 9.30 2.64 7.08
N ASP A 10 10.62 2.42 6.99
CA ASP A 10 11.61 3.49 7.02
C ASP A 10 11.48 4.39 5.78
N TRP A 11 11.26 3.80 4.61
CA TRP A 11 11.01 4.53 3.38
C TRP A 11 9.73 5.35 3.45
N ILE A 12 8.62 4.79 3.95
CA ILE A 12 7.38 5.55 4.13
C ILE A 12 7.62 6.74 5.08
N ASN A 13 8.35 6.53 6.17
CA ASN A 13 8.67 7.62 7.10
C ASN A 13 9.59 8.66 6.45
N PHE A 14 10.57 8.24 5.64
CA PHE A 14 11.42 9.17 4.89
C PHE A 14 10.58 10.03 3.94
N PHE A 15 9.72 9.42 3.11
CA PHE A 15 8.85 10.17 2.19
C PHE A 15 7.90 11.11 2.92
N LYS A 16 7.33 10.70 4.05
CA LYS A 16 6.53 11.57 4.92
C LYS A 16 7.29 12.84 5.31
N GLU A 17 8.51 12.70 5.81
CA GLU A 17 9.29 13.86 6.25
C GLU A 17 9.74 14.74 5.05
N GLN A 18 10.04 14.15 3.88
CA GLN A 18 10.30 14.93 2.67
C GLN A 18 9.07 15.72 2.21
N LEU A 19 7.87 15.12 2.26
CA LEU A 19 6.62 15.79 1.89
C LEU A 19 6.32 16.96 2.83
N LYS A 20 6.54 16.80 4.13
CA LYS A 20 6.38 17.88 5.10
C LYS A 20 7.28 19.07 4.80
N ILE A 21 8.57 18.83 4.59
CA ILE A 21 9.53 19.90 4.24
C ILE A 21 9.05 20.65 2.99
N LEU A 22 8.61 19.92 1.96
CA LEU A 22 8.10 20.52 0.73
C LEU A 22 6.82 21.33 0.96
N CYS A 23 5.92 20.88 1.84
CA CYS A 23 4.73 21.63 2.22
C CYS A 23 5.08 22.91 2.98
N GLU A 24 5.99 22.86 3.96
CA GLU A 24 6.46 24.02 4.72
C GLU A 24 7.13 25.08 3.81
N GLU A 25 7.87 24.65 2.80
CA GLU A 25 8.50 25.55 1.83
C GLU A 25 7.50 26.24 0.89
N LYS A 26 6.45 25.52 0.47
CA LYS A 26 5.52 25.99 -0.57
C LYS A 26 4.24 26.64 -0.04
N ILE A 27 3.77 26.21 1.13
CA ILE A 27 2.49 26.63 1.70
C ILE A 27 2.77 27.64 2.82
N LYS A 28 2.47 28.92 2.54
CA LYS A 28 2.63 30.01 3.53
C LYS A 28 1.42 30.16 4.44
N ASP A 29 0.27 29.69 3.99
CA ASP A 29 -0.97 29.73 4.75
C ASP A 29 -0.96 28.63 5.81
N LYS A 30 -1.15 29.01 7.07
CA LYS A 30 -1.05 28.10 8.21
C LYS A 30 -2.16 27.05 8.21
N GLU A 31 -3.38 27.42 7.83
CA GLU A 31 -4.53 26.51 7.82
C GLU A 31 -4.37 25.47 6.71
N LEU A 32 -3.90 25.90 5.53
CA LEU A 32 -3.60 24.98 4.43
C LEU A 32 -2.42 24.04 4.76
N LEU A 33 -1.42 24.52 5.50
CA LEU A 33 -0.31 23.67 5.94
C LEU A 33 -0.77 22.60 6.93
N GLU A 34 -1.58 22.98 7.93
CA GLU A 34 -2.15 22.04 8.90
C GLU A 34 -3.03 20.98 8.20
N GLN A 35 -3.86 21.40 7.25
CA GLN A 35 -4.66 20.50 6.43
C GLN A 35 -3.78 19.51 5.65
N ALA A 36 -2.71 19.98 5.01
CA ALA A 36 -1.78 19.14 4.26
C ALA A 36 -1.07 18.12 5.17
N GLU A 37 -0.69 18.49 6.40
CA GLU A 37 -0.09 17.56 7.37
C GLU A 37 -1.04 16.43 7.76
N ILE A 38 -2.33 16.73 7.94
CA ILE A 38 -3.36 15.74 8.24
C ILE A 38 -3.52 14.78 7.04
N GLU A 39 -3.60 15.32 5.83
CA GLU A 39 -3.69 14.53 4.59
C GLU A 39 -2.49 13.60 4.42
N ILE A 40 -1.26 14.12 4.59
CA ILE A 40 -0.02 13.33 4.55
C ILE A 40 -0.06 12.21 5.57
N LYS A 41 -0.51 12.49 6.80
CA LYS A 41 -0.60 11.48 7.86
C LYS A 41 -1.56 10.35 7.49
N GLU A 42 -2.72 10.67 6.92
CA GLU A 42 -3.68 9.65 6.50
C GLU A 42 -3.17 8.81 5.32
N ILE A 43 -2.54 9.43 4.32
CA ILE A 43 -1.90 8.71 3.21
C ILE A 43 -0.80 7.77 3.74
N VAL A 44 0.03 8.25 4.68
CA VAL A 44 1.10 7.45 5.29
C VAL A 44 0.54 6.24 6.02
N ASN A 45 -0.50 6.42 6.82
CA ASN A 45 -1.13 5.31 7.53
C ASN A 45 -1.73 4.30 6.54
N PHE A 46 -2.40 4.79 5.50
CA PHE A 46 -2.94 3.95 4.44
C PHE A 46 -1.85 3.10 3.78
N CYS A 47 -0.73 3.70 3.39
CA CYS A 47 0.42 2.99 2.82
C CYS A 47 1.02 1.96 3.78
N LYS A 48 1.16 2.31 5.08
CA LYS A 48 1.65 1.39 6.11
C LYS A 48 0.78 0.15 6.21
N TYR A 49 -0.54 0.32 6.28
CA TYR A 49 -1.45 -0.81 6.38
C TYR A 49 -1.53 -1.63 5.08
N LYS A 50 -1.38 -0.99 3.91
CA LYS A 50 -1.32 -1.71 2.63
C LYS A 50 -0.11 -2.64 2.52
N LEU A 51 1.02 -2.23 3.09
CA LEU A 51 2.31 -2.94 3.02
C LEU A 51 2.62 -3.81 4.26
N ALA A 52 1.76 -3.76 5.29
CA ALA A 52 1.98 -4.48 6.54
C ALA A 52 2.12 -5.99 6.31
N GLY A 53 3.27 -6.56 6.73
CA GLY A 53 3.59 -7.98 6.59
C GLY A 53 4.06 -8.41 5.20
N LEU A 54 4.27 -7.48 4.26
CA LEU A 54 4.84 -7.79 2.96
C LEU A 54 6.23 -8.41 3.13
N PHE A 55 6.42 -9.61 2.58
CA PHE A 55 7.70 -10.36 2.60
C PHE A 55 8.33 -10.62 3.99
N ASP A 56 7.54 -10.55 5.05
CA ASP A 56 7.97 -10.89 6.41
C ASP A 56 7.31 -12.18 6.90
N ILE A 57 8.00 -13.32 6.79
CA ILE A 57 7.44 -14.64 7.10
C ILE A 57 6.79 -14.74 8.50
N ASP A 58 7.28 -13.95 9.46
CA ASP A 58 6.83 -13.95 10.85
C ASP A 58 5.79 -12.86 11.17
N ALA A 59 5.39 -12.07 10.17
CA ALA A 59 4.42 -11.00 10.36
C ALA A 59 3.03 -11.51 10.76
N ASP A 60 2.34 -10.72 11.59
CA ASP A 60 0.91 -10.90 11.81
C ASP A 60 0.14 -10.56 10.53
N LEU A 61 -0.59 -11.56 10.03
CA LEU A 61 -1.40 -11.46 8.82
C LEU A 61 -2.88 -11.19 9.13
N SER A 62 -3.23 -10.99 10.40
CA SER A 62 -4.59 -10.63 10.82
C SER A 62 -5.06 -9.35 10.10
N PRO A 63 -6.37 -9.22 9.82
CA PRO A 63 -6.92 -8.01 9.23
C PRO A 63 -6.68 -6.79 10.11
N ILE A 64 -6.29 -5.67 9.50
CA ILE A 64 -6.08 -4.40 10.20
C ILE A 64 -7.27 -3.50 9.87
N SER A 65 -7.98 -3.03 10.89
CA SER A 65 -9.11 -2.10 10.72
C SER A 65 -8.73 -0.70 11.20
N GLU A 66 -8.97 0.31 10.37
CA GLU A 66 -8.72 1.70 10.71
C GLU A 66 -9.80 2.61 10.11
N LYS A 67 -10.01 3.78 10.73
CA LYS A 67 -10.88 4.82 10.20
C LYS A 67 -10.09 5.97 9.58
N PHE A 68 -10.53 6.43 8.41
CA PHE A 68 -9.95 7.54 7.67
C PHE A 68 -10.95 8.69 7.55
N ASN A 69 -10.49 9.94 7.68
CA ASN A 69 -11.35 11.10 7.45
C ASN A 69 -11.46 11.44 5.96
N PHE A 70 -10.55 10.95 5.13
CA PHE A 70 -10.61 11.12 3.67
C PHE A 70 -10.95 9.80 2.96
N ASP A 71 -11.71 9.91 1.87
CA ASP A 71 -12.01 8.80 0.98
C ASP A 71 -10.87 8.53 0.01
N ILE A 72 -9.78 7.97 0.55
CA ILE A 72 -8.54 7.70 -0.20
C ILE A 72 -8.80 6.80 -1.41
N LEU A 73 -9.72 5.83 -1.32
CA LEU A 73 -10.04 4.95 -2.44
C LEU A 73 -10.72 5.70 -3.58
N SER A 74 -11.75 6.50 -3.29
CA SER A 74 -12.42 7.30 -4.32
C SER A 74 -11.52 8.38 -4.90
N TRP A 75 -10.54 8.88 -4.13
CA TRP A 75 -9.51 9.77 -4.63
C TRP A 75 -8.50 9.09 -5.57
N LEU A 76 -8.14 7.83 -5.31
CA LEU A 76 -7.30 7.03 -6.19
C LEU A 76 -8.03 6.66 -7.49
N ASP A 77 -9.33 6.40 -7.41
CA ASP A 77 -10.17 6.02 -8.55
C ASP A 77 -10.50 7.18 -9.51
N SER A 78 -10.31 8.43 -9.06
CA SER A 78 -10.65 9.62 -9.84
C SER A 78 -9.53 10.10 -10.75
N ASP A 79 -8.49 9.30 -10.97
CA ASP A 79 -7.26 9.68 -11.69
C ASP A 79 -6.67 11.02 -11.18
N HIS A 80 -6.88 11.32 -9.90
CA HIS A 80 -6.44 12.54 -9.23
C HIS A 80 -6.99 13.85 -9.85
N GLU A 81 -8.19 13.83 -10.43
CA GLU A 81 -8.86 15.04 -10.96
C GLU A 81 -8.97 16.18 -9.94
N LYS A 82 -9.08 15.83 -8.65
CA LYS A 82 -9.26 16.76 -7.52
C LYS A 82 -8.28 16.44 -6.37
N PRO A 83 -7.95 17.45 -5.54
CA PRO A 83 -7.12 17.23 -4.34
C PRO A 83 -7.82 16.34 -3.32
N LEU A 84 -7.05 15.67 -2.44
CA LEU A 84 -7.58 14.77 -1.42
C LEU A 84 -8.53 15.50 -0.44
N SER A 85 -8.31 16.79 -0.20
CA SER A 85 -9.20 17.65 0.58
C SER A 85 -10.67 17.57 0.16
N ASP A 86 -10.94 17.42 -1.14
CA ASP A 86 -12.29 17.37 -1.70
C ASP A 86 -12.98 16.03 -1.42
N TYR A 87 -12.22 15.02 -1.00
CA TYR A 87 -12.69 13.69 -0.63
C TYR A 87 -12.85 13.55 0.90
N ARG A 88 -12.88 14.66 1.64
CA ARG A 88 -13.14 14.63 3.08
C ARG A 88 -14.55 14.10 3.36
N ALA A 89 -14.63 13.01 4.11
CA ALA A 89 -15.88 12.39 4.48
C ALA A 89 -16.56 13.15 5.63
N LYS A 90 -17.90 13.19 5.62
CA LYS A 90 -18.69 13.74 6.73
C LYS A 90 -18.53 12.92 8.01
N THR A 91 -18.31 11.62 7.86
CA THR A 91 -18.06 10.65 8.92
C THR A 91 -16.87 9.80 8.54
N PRO A 92 -15.98 9.43 9.49
CA PRO A 92 -14.82 8.62 9.17
C PRO A 92 -15.20 7.30 8.48
N ILE A 93 -14.48 6.97 7.41
CA ILE A 93 -14.67 5.77 6.59
C ILE A 93 -13.92 4.62 7.22
N SER A 94 -14.60 3.48 7.42
CA SER A 94 -13.98 2.28 7.96
C SER A 94 -13.33 1.49 6.83
N CYS A 95 -12.01 1.28 6.94
CA CYS A 95 -11.23 0.49 6.01
C CYS A 95 -10.62 -0.71 6.73
N GLN A 96 -10.74 -1.89 6.13
CA GLN A 96 -10.10 -3.11 6.60
C GLN A 96 -9.07 -3.57 5.56
N PHE A 97 -7.84 -3.81 5.99
CA PHE A 97 -6.72 -4.26 5.18
C PHE A 97 -6.45 -5.73 5.46
N GLU A 98 -6.72 -6.59 4.50
CA GLU A 98 -6.66 -8.04 4.67
C GLU A 98 -5.96 -8.72 3.49
N TYR A 99 -5.29 -9.84 3.78
CA TYR A 99 -4.82 -10.74 2.73
C TYR A 99 -5.97 -11.65 2.30
N ASP A 100 -6.19 -11.79 1.00
CA ASP A 100 -7.09 -12.82 0.49
C ASP A 100 -6.44 -14.22 0.54
N GLN A 101 -7.24 -15.25 0.32
CA GLN A 101 -6.77 -16.64 0.40
C GLN A 101 -5.73 -16.98 -0.67
N GLU A 102 -5.81 -16.38 -1.86
CA GLU A 102 -4.86 -16.61 -2.95
C GLU A 102 -3.49 -16.00 -2.61
N GLN A 103 -3.48 -14.81 -2.02
CA GLN A 103 -2.28 -14.15 -1.51
C GLN A 103 -1.60 -14.98 -0.43
N LEU A 104 -2.37 -15.49 0.55
CA LEU A 104 -1.84 -16.34 1.62
C LEU A 104 -1.23 -17.64 1.07
N GLN A 105 -1.90 -18.28 0.12
CA GLN A 105 -1.41 -19.51 -0.50
C GLN A 105 -0.14 -19.26 -1.34
N THR A 106 -0.13 -18.18 -2.12
CA THR A 106 1.01 -17.75 -2.93
C THR A 106 2.22 -17.45 -2.06
N ARG A 107 2.01 -16.68 -0.99
CA ARG A 107 3.04 -16.38 0.00
C ARG A 107 3.65 -17.65 0.59
N LYS A 108 2.81 -18.59 1.04
CA LYS A 108 3.26 -19.87 1.63
C LYS A 108 4.10 -20.69 0.65
N ASP A 109 3.67 -20.77 -0.61
CA ASP A 109 4.40 -21.46 -1.67
C ASP A 109 5.76 -20.82 -1.95
N GLN A 110 5.82 -19.48 -2.04
CA GLN A 110 7.06 -18.73 -2.26
C GLN A 110 8.10 -19.00 -1.16
N PHE A 111 7.73 -18.82 0.11
CA PHE A 111 8.65 -19.06 1.22
C PHE A 111 9.06 -20.53 1.32
N SER A 112 8.15 -21.47 1.02
CA SER A 112 8.49 -22.91 0.99
C SER A 112 9.49 -23.26 -0.11
N ARG A 113 9.46 -22.58 -1.26
CA ARG A 113 10.33 -22.87 -2.41
C ARG A 113 11.69 -22.20 -2.32
N TYR A 114 11.72 -20.94 -1.88
CA TYR A 114 12.92 -20.11 -1.97
C TYR A 114 13.66 -19.99 -0.65
N GLY A 115 13.00 -20.28 0.48
CA GLY A 115 13.49 -20.04 1.83
C GLY A 115 12.99 -18.71 2.40
N ASN A 116 13.49 -18.35 3.57
CA ASN A 116 13.11 -17.14 4.31
C ASN A 116 14.29 -16.20 4.61
N ASP A 117 15.48 -16.49 4.06
CA ASP A 117 16.64 -15.62 4.21
C ASP A 117 16.61 -14.43 3.23
N VAL A 118 17.54 -13.48 3.40
CA VAL A 118 17.63 -12.28 2.55
C VAL A 118 17.82 -12.63 1.07
N ASN A 119 18.51 -13.73 0.75
CA ASN A 119 18.71 -14.18 -0.63
C ASN A 119 17.43 -14.78 -1.21
N ALA A 120 16.64 -15.48 -0.39
CA ALA A 120 15.34 -15.98 -0.75
C ALA A 120 14.39 -14.84 -1.12
N LEU A 121 14.40 -13.74 -0.37
CA LEU A 121 13.62 -12.55 -0.73
C LEU A 121 14.01 -11.99 -2.11
N SER A 122 15.31 -11.90 -2.40
CA SER A 122 15.77 -11.48 -3.73
C SER A 122 15.27 -12.42 -4.84
N LYS A 123 15.23 -13.74 -4.58
CA LYS A 123 14.66 -14.73 -5.53
C LYS A 123 13.15 -14.59 -5.67
N ILE A 124 12.44 -14.29 -4.59
CA ILE A 124 10.98 -14.09 -4.57
C ILE A 124 10.64 -12.84 -5.39
N VAL A 125 11.26 -11.69 -5.07
CA VAL A 125 11.00 -10.41 -5.74
C VAL A 125 11.30 -10.48 -7.25
N THR A 126 12.37 -11.16 -7.65
CA THR A 126 12.74 -11.30 -9.07
C THR A 126 11.85 -12.25 -9.87
N ARG A 127 11.04 -13.09 -9.20
CA ARG A 127 10.17 -14.08 -9.84
C ARG A 127 8.69 -13.74 -9.77
N ILE A 128 8.29 -12.81 -8.91
CA ILE A 128 6.91 -12.32 -8.86
C ILE A 128 6.66 -11.44 -10.07
N SER A 129 5.65 -11.79 -10.86
CA SER A 129 5.28 -11.03 -12.06
C SER A 129 4.55 -9.73 -11.73
N SER A 130 3.73 -9.71 -10.67
CA SER A 130 3.08 -8.50 -10.14
C SER A 130 3.31 -8.41 -8.63
N LEU A 131 4.16 -7.47 -8.21
CA LEU A 131 4.39 -7.22 -6.79
C LEU A 131 3.13 -6.69 -6.10
N GLU A 132 2.33 -5.91 -6.83
CA GLU A 132 1.10 -5.29 -6.38
C GLU A 132 0.06 -6.32 -5.92
N SER A 133 0.07 -7.50 -6.56
CA SER A 133 -0.77 -8.64 -6.18
C SER A 133 -0.47 -9.15 -4.76
N GLN A 134 0.68 -8.82 -4.18
CA GLN A 134 1.10 -9.27 -2.85
C GLN A 134 0.79 -8.26 -1.75
N PHE A 135 0.17 -7.12 -2.06
CA PHE A 135 -0.19 -6.12 -1.06
C PHE A 135 -1.59 -6.41 -0.50
N ARG A 136 -1.84 -6.13 0.79
CA ARG A 136 -3.14 -6.37 1.44
C ARG A 136 -4.30 -5.74 0.66
N GLN A 137 -5.36 -6.47 0.39
CA GLN A 137 -6.56 -5.93 -0.23
C GLN A 137 -7.33 -5.05 0.77
N ILE A 138 -8.27 -4.25 0.28
CA ILE A 138 -9.02 -3.28 1.08
C ILE A 138 -10.51 -3.56 0.97
N ARG A 139 -11.18 -3.54 2.12
CA ARG A 139 -12.63 -3.52 2.26
C ARG A 139 -13.06 -2.21 2.90
N LYS A 140 -13.94 -1.47 2.23
CA LYS A 140 -14.47 -0.19 2.71
C LYS A 140 -15.92 -0.37 3.15
N ASN A 141 -16.29 0.01 4.38
CA ASN A 141 -17.67 0.01 4.88
C ASN A 141 -18.51 -1.24 4.48
N ASP A 142 -17.94 -2.43 4.63
CA ASP A 142 -18.56 -3.73 4.27
C ASP A 142 -18.76 -4.02 2.76
N ASP A 143 -18.16 -3.22 1.87
CA ASP A 143 -18.13 -3.48 0.43
C ASP A 143 -17.30 -4.73 0.07
N SER A 144 -17.18 -5.01 -1.23
CA SER A 144 -16.28 -6.05 -1.73
C SER A 144 -14.80 -5.71 -1.49
N ILE A 145 -14.01 -6.76 -1.26
CA ILE A 145 -12.56 -6.66 -1.18
C ILE A 145 -12.01 -6.26 -2.56
N ARG A 146 -11.10 -5.28 -2.60
CA ARG A 146 -10.42 -4.87 -3.83
C ARG A 146 -9.01 -4.35 -3.61
N GLY A 147 -8.24 -4.33 -4.70
CA GLY A 147 -6.95 -3.66 -4.77
C GLY A 147 -7.11 -2.16 -5.06
N ILE A 148 -5.98 -1.45 -5.04
CA ILE A 148 -5.89 -0.04 -5.46
C ILE A 148 -5.36 0.11 -6.89
N TYR A 149 -4.86 -0.96 -7.48
CA TYR A 149 -4.37 -0.96 -8.84
C TYR A 149 -5.47 -1.52 -9.74
N ASN A 150 -6.00 -0.68 -10.62
CA ASN A 150 -6.83 -1.16 -11.71
C ASN A 150 -5.97 -2.12 -12.54
N TYR A 151 -6.46 -3.34 -12.74
CA TYR A 151 -5.81 -4.30 -13.61
C TYR A 151 -5.88 -3.75 -15.03
N THR A 152 -4.94 -2.89 -15.41
CA THR A 152 -4.74 -2.53 -16.81
C THR A 152 -4.40 -3.84 -17.51
N GLN A 153 -5.35 -4.40 -18.27
CA GLN A 153 -5.19 -5.58 -19.12
C GLN A 153 -4.12 -5.42 -20.22
N GLY A 154 -3.18 -4.48 -20.10
CA GLY A 154 -2.30 -4.02 -21.17
C GLY A 154 -0.80 -4.13 -20.92
N SER A 155 -0.31 -4.61 -19.78
CA SER A 155 1.16 -4.68 -19.55
C SER A 155 1.62 -5.85 -18.66
N MET A 156 1.11 -7.04 -18.94
CA MET A 156 1.82 -8.25 -18.54
C MET A 156 1.52 -9.33 -19.58
N THR A 157 2.09 -9.17 -20.77
CA THR A 157 2.26 -10.28 -21.70
C THR A 157 2.95 -11.40 -20.92
N LYS A 158 2.19 -12.44 -20.53
CA LYS A 158 2.75 -13.71 -20.10
C LYS A 158 3.56 -14.23 -21.29
N TYR A 159 4.84 -13.89 -21.36
CA TYR A 159 5.79 -14.67 -22.13
C TYR A 159 5.98 -15.99 -21.37
N THR A 160 5.00 -16.88 -21.46
CA THR A 160 5.29 -18.30 -21.38
C THR A 160 6.24 -18.59 -22.53
N LEU A 161 7.53 -18.70 -22.22
CA LEU A 161 8.46 -19.39 -23.10
C LEU A 161 8.01 -20.86 -23.11
N ALA A 162 7.12 -21.16 -24.06
CA ALA A 162 6.90 -22.53 -24.49
C ALA A 162 8.21 -22.99 -25.18
N ASN A 163 8.92 -23.89 -24.51
CA ASN A 163 9.88 -24.79 -25.15
C ASN A 163 9.32 -26.20 -25.02
#